data_AF-A0AAD4SA08-F1
#
_entry.id   AF-A0AAD4SA08-F1
#
_cell.length_a   1.000
_cell.length_b   1.000
_cell.length_c   1.000
_cell.angle_alpha   90.00
_cell.angle_beta   90.00
_cell.angle_gamma   90.00
#
_symmetry.space_group_name_H-M   'P 1'
#
loop_
_entity.id
_entity.type
_entity.pdbx_description
1 polymer ?
#
loop_
_entity_poly.entity_id
_entity_poly.type
_entity_poly.pdbx_seq_one_letter_code
_entity_poly.pdbx_strand_id
1 'polypeptide(L)'
;MSQPVRLRFKPNSNSLNLDDLKILSNYCSYSYIENWLICALNWRTEARDKICRAIQYGSKYLSNGEPGTAQNVDKATSLARKVFRLFKFVNDLHALISPTPQGTPFPIVALGKSKNALMSTFLFLDQFVWLQRTGIYKNKEGAELIGKVSLYCWMAGSTCTSLIEVAELGRLSASMKKIEKKLNNTDKYQNQEYLLKLKKANDSTLALVKAVMDLGVAAGLLQLAPNKLTPRVVGGLGFLSSLISCYQLLPSPPKTKTP
;
A
#
# COMPACT_ATOMS: atom_id res chain seq x y z
N MET A 1 4.20 -37.43 -29.34
CA MET A 1 2.95 -37.21 -28.58
C MET A 1 3.30 -36.34 -27.39
N SER A 2 2.83 -35.11 -27.20
CA SER A 2 1.85 -34.28 -27.90
C SER A 2 2.17 -32.81 -27.57
N GLN A 3 2.17 -31.94 -28.57
CA GLN A 3 2.45 -30.50 -28.41
C GLN A 3 1.24 -29.74 -27.82
N PRO A 4 1.44 -28.61 -27.13
CA PRO A 4 0.34 -27.76 -26.68
C PRO A 4 -0.30 -27.03 -27.86
N VAL A 5 -1.60 -27.27 -28.07
CA VAL A 5 -2.41 -26.66 -29.11
C VAL A 5 -2.59 -25.17 -28.82
N ARG A 6 -1.84 -24.33 -29.54
CA ARG A 6 -2.04 -22.88 -29.60
C ARG A 6 -3.29 -22.60 -30.44
N LEU A 7 -4.44 -22.40 -29.80
CA LEU A 7 -5.67 -21.96 -30.46
C LEU A 7 -5.44 -20.57 -31.10
N ARG A 8 -5.18 -20.54 -32.41
CA ARG A 8 -5.27 -19.30 -33.21
C ARG A 8 -6.74 -18.95 -33.37
N PHE A 9 -7.21 -17.95 -32.64
CA PHE A 9 -8.43 -17.24 -33.01
C PHE A 9 -8.18 -16.48 -34.32
N LYS A 10 -8.69 -17.02 -35.43
CA LYS A 10 -8.86 -16.29 -36.68
C LYS A 10 -10.26 -15.66 -36.61
N PRO A 11 -10.42 -14.33 -36.64
CA PRO A 11 -11.75 -13.75 -36.67
C PRO A 11 -12.31 -13.96 -38.08
N ASN A 12 -13.23 -14.90 -38.23
CA ASN A 12 -14.09 -14.93 -39.41
C ASN A 12 -15.39 -14.24 -39.02
N SER A 13 -15.72 -13.18 -39.75
CA SER A 13 -16.96 -12.43 -39.61
C SER A 13 -18.15 -13.35 -39.90
N ASN A 14 -18.92 -13.70 -38.87
CA ASN A 14 -20.39 -13.61 -38.81
C ASN A 14 -20.92 -14.46 -37.65
N SER A 15 -21.79 -13.83 -36.85
CA SER A 15 -22.55 -14.36 -35.69
C SER A 15 -21.75 -14.91 -34.50
N LEU A 16 -21.41 -14.03 -33.55
CA LEU A 16 -21.24 -14.39 -32.14
C LEU A 16 -22.56 -15.00 -31.65
N ASN A 17 -22.56 -16.28 -31.30
CA ASN A 17 -23.77 -16.99 -30.89
C ASN A 17 -24.17 -16.59 -29.45
N LEU A 18 -25.46 -16.61 -29.13
CA LEU A 18 -26.00 -16.12 -27.85
C LEU A 18 -25.43 -16.90 -26.64
N ASP A 19 -25.01 -18.14 -26.86
CA ASP A 19 -24.41 -19.00 -25.84
C ASP A 19 -22.94 -18.66 -25.54
N ASP A 20 -22.18 -18.18 -26.52
CA ASP A 20 -20.81 -17.68 -26.30
C ASP A 20 -20.81 -16.38 -25.46
N LEU A 21 -21.81 -15.52 -25.68
CA LEU A 21 -22.02 -14.30 -24.88
C LEU A 21 -22.43 -14.63 -23.43
N LYS A 22 -23.22 -15.70 -23.21
CA LYS A 22 -23.57 -16.15 -21.85
C LYS A 22 -22.38 -16.77 -21.12
N ILE A 23 -21.52 -17.52 -21.79
CA ILE A 23 -20.30 -18.09 -21.20
C ILE A 23 -19.32 -16.97 -20.83
N LEU A 24 -19.12 -15.99 -21.71
CA LEU A 24 -18.28 -14.81 -21.43
C LEU A 24 -18.88 -13.92 -20.33
N SER A 25 -20.20 -13.73 -20.31
CA SER A 25 -20.90 -12.98 -19.25
C SER A 25 -20.81 -13.68 -17.89
N ASN A 26 -20.88 -15.01 -17.86
CA ASN A 26 -20.70 -15.80 -16.64
C ASN A 26 -19.25 -15.83 -16.18
N TYR A 27 -18.26 -15.97 -17.08
CA TYR A 27 -16.83 -15.88 -16.73
C TYR A 27 -16.46 -14.48 -16.23
N CYS A 28 -17.00 -13.44 -16.84
CA CYS A 28 -16.82 -12.06 -16.42
C CYS A 28 -17.48 -11.85 -15.05
N SER A 29 -18.72 -12.32 -14.84
CA SER A 29 -19.42 -12.23 -13.55
C SER A 29 -18.72 -13.02 -12.43
N TYR A 30 -18.18 -14.21 -12.70
CA TYR A 30 -17.40 -14.99 -11.72
C TYR A 30 -16.11 -14.25 -11.34
N SER A 31 -15.38 -13.71 -12.32
CA SER A 31 -14.21 -12.86 -12.07
C SER A 31 -14.57 -11.59 -11.30
N TYR A 32 -15.70 -10.94 -11.59
CA TYR A 32 -16.18 -9.77 -10.84
C TYR A 32 -16.59 -10.12 -9.41
N ILE A 33 -17.23 -11.27 -9.17
CA ILE A 33 -17.66 -11.72 -7.83
C ILE A 33 -16.45 -12.16 -7.01
N GLU A 34 -15.51 -12.91 -7.57
CA GLU A 34 -14.26 -13.27 -6.89
C GLU A 34 -13.41 -12.03 -6.61
N ASN A 35 -13.24 -11.14 -7.57
CA ASN A 35 -12.54 -9.87 -7.36
C ASN A 35 -13.28 -8.97 -6.36
N TRP A 36 -14.62 -8.96 -6.34
CA TRP A 36 -15.42 -8.21 -5.37
C TRP A 36 -15.29 -8.81 -3.97
N LEU A 37 -15.32 -10.13 -3.83
CA LEU A 37 -15.15 -10.82 -2.55
C LEU A 37 -13.72 -10.62 -2.02
N ILE A 38 -12.70 -10.72 -2.88
CA ILE A 38 -11.30 -10.42 -2.56
C ILE A 38 -11.16 -8.94 -2.17
N CYS A 39 -11.77 -8.02 -2.92
CA CYS A 39 -11.74 -6.58 -2.61
C CYS A 39 -12.47 -6.27 -1.30
N ALA A 40 -13.62 -6.91 -1.02
CA ALA A 40 -14.40 -6.70 0.19
C ALA A 40 -13.73 -7.32 1.42
N LEU A 41 -13.12 -8.50 1.28
CA LEU A 41 -12.32 -9.15 2.33
C LEU A 41 -11.04 -8.36 2.61
N ASN A 42 -10.31 -7.95 1.56
CA ASN A 42 -9.11 -7.13 1.68
C ASN A 42 -9.43 -5.74 2.23
N TRP A 43 -10.58 -5.15 1.89
CA TRP A 43 -11.07 -3.91 2.49
C TRP A 43 -11.30 -4.07 4.00
N ARG A 44 -11.99 -5.15 4.41
CA ARG A 44 -12.26 -5.44 5.82
C ARG A 44 -10.97 -5.71 6.60
N THR A 45 -10.00 -6.42 6.03
CA THR A 45 -8.75 -6.76 6.71
C THR A 45 -7.76 -5.59 6.72
N GLU A 46 -7.64 -4.84 5.62
CA GLU A 46 -6.76 -3.68 5.50
C GLU A 46 -7.19 -2.53 6.41
N ALA A 47 -8.50 -2.28 6.50
CA ALA A 47 -9.04 -1.30 7.44
C ALA A 47 -8.75 -1.70 8.90
N ARG A 48 -8.89 -3.00 9.22
CA ARG A 48 -8.58 -3.54 10.56
C ARG A 48 -7.09 -3.41 10.90
N ASP A 49 -6.17 -3.75 9.98
CA ASP A 49 -4.72 -3.58 10.23
C ASP A 49 -4.36 -2.12 10.52
N LYS A 50 -4.92 -1.18 9.76
CA LYS A 50 -4.63 0.27 9.92
C LYS A 50 -5.21 0.85 11.19
N ILE A 51 -6.41 0.44 11.60
CA ILE A 51 -6.98 0.81 12.90
C ILE A 51 -6.12 0.24 14.03
N CYS A 52 -5.74 -1.03 13.95
CA CYS A 52 -4.81 -1.63 14.89
C CYS A 52 -3.46 -0.89 14.89
N ARG A 53 -2.96 -0.45 13.74
CA ARG A 53 -1.73 0.36 13.65
C ARG A 53 -1.87 1.67 14.41
N ALA A 54 -3.01 2.35 14.26
CA ALA A 54 -3.31 3.58 15.00
C ALA A 54 -3.36 3.30 16.51
N ILE A 55 -4.08 2.27 16.94
CA ILE A 55 -4.15 1.88 18.37
C ILE A 55 -2.76 1.56 18.90
N GLN A 56 -1.99 0.75 18.19
CA GLN A 56 -0.63 0.37 18.57
C GLN A 56 0.26 1.59 18.83
N TYR A 57 0.38 2.47 17.84
CA TYR A 57 1.27 3.63 17.94
C TYR A 57 0.71 4.73 18.86
N GLY A 58 -0.61 4.86 18.96
CA GLY A 58 -1.27 5.72 19.95
C GLY A 58 -0.98 5.25 21.38
N SER A 59 -1.07 3.95 21.65
CA SER A 59 -0.67 3.38 22.94
C SER A 59 0.82 3.53 23.22
N LYS A 60 1.68 3.43 22.20
CA LYS A 60 3.13 3.70 22.31
C LYS A 60 3.42 5.16 22.66
N TYR A 61 2.67 6.10 22.08
CA TYR A 61 2.76 7.53 22.42
C TYR A 61 2.41 7.77 23.89
N LEU A 62 1.31 7.20 24.36
CA LEU A 62 0.83 7.35 25.75
C LEU A 62 1.75 6.67 26.78
N SER A 63 2.29 5.50 26.45
CA SER A 63 3.17 4.72 27.34
C SER A 63 4.54 5.36 27.55
N ASN A 64 5.04 6.19 26.63
CA ASN A 64 6.42 6.71 26.65
C ASN A 64 7.52 5.62 26.74
N GLY A 65 7.19 4.36 26.51
CA GLY A 65 8.10 3.23 26.73
C GLY A 65 8.06 2.63 28.13
N GLU A 66 7.30 3.22 29.05
CA GLU A 66 7.13 2.70 30.42
C GLU A 66 6.30 1.41 30.43
N PRO A 67 6.68 0.41 31.24
CA PRO A 67 5.90 -0.81 31.41
C PRO A 67 4.55 -0.49 32.05
N GLY A 68 3.47 -0.92 31.40
CA GLY A 68 2.11 -0.68 31.87
C GLY A 68 1.05 -1.16 30.89
N THR A 69 -0.22 -0.89 31.20
CA THR A 69 -1.37 -1.32 30.38
C THR A 69 -1.26 -0.85 28.92
N ALA A 70 -0.83 0.40 28.70
CA ALA A 70 -0.64 0.94 27.36
C ALA A 70 0.46 0.20 26.57
N GLN A 71 1.54 -0.23 27.22
CA GLN A 71 2.59 -1.03 26.58
C GLN A 71 2.09 -2.44 26.21
N ASN A 72 1.21 -3.02 27.03
CA ASN A 72 0.58 -4.31 26.73
C ASN A 72 -0.36 -4.20 25.51
N VAL A 73 -1.09 -3.09 25.39
CA VAL A 73 -1.91 -2.80 24.20
C VAL A 73 -1.04 -2.65 22.94
N ASP A 74 0.12 -1.96 23.00
CA ASP A 74 1.08 -1.91 21.88
C ASP A 74 1.53 -3.32 21.48
N LYS A 75 1.99 -4.14 22.44
CA LYS A 75 2.47 -5.51 22.18
C LYS A 75 1.37 -6.41 21.58
N ALA A 76 0.18 -6.41 22.16
CA ALA A 76 -0.95 -7.22 21.70
C ALA A 76 -1.41 -6.79 20.31
N THR A 77 -1.54 -5.48 20.08
CA THR A 77 -1.99 -4.94 18.80
C THR A 77 -0.92 -5.14 17.72
N SER A 78 0.37 -5.01 18.07
CA SER A 78 1.49 -5.34 17.19
C SER A 78 1.41 -6.80 16.69
N LEU A 79 1.11 -7.74 17.59
CA LEU A 79 0.97 -9.15 17.24
C LEU A 79 -0.25 -9.38 16.33
N ALA A 80 -1.40 -8.78 16.66
CA ALA A 80 -2.62 -8.88 15.86
C ALA A 80 -2.41 -8.37 14.42
N ARG A 81 -1.67 -7.28 14.26
CA ARG A 81 -1.34 -6.74 12.93
C ARG A 81 -0.50 -7.68 12.08
N LYS A 82 0.42 -8.44 12.69
CA LYS A 82 1.22 -9.44 11.95
C LYS A 82 0.29 -10.53 11.38
N VAL A 83 -0.70 -10.96 12.15
CA VAL A 83 -1.73 -11.92 11.72
C VAL A 83 -2.56 -11.36 10.56
N PHE A 84 -3.01 -10.10 10.63
CA PHE A 84 -3.77 -9.48 9.53
C PHE A 84 -2.97 -9.31 8.23
N ARG A 85 -1.64 -9.35 8.32
CA ARG A 85 -0.72 -9.24 7.18
C ARG A 85 -0.22 -10.60 6.67
N LEU A 86 -0.70 -11.72 7.22
CA LEU A 86 -0.45 -13.05 6.68
C LEU A 86 -0.80 -13.10 5.18
N PHE A 87 0.09 -13.69 4.38
CA PHE A 87 -0.03 -13.81 2.92
C PHE A 87 -0.11 -12.51 2.11
N LYS A 88 -0.04 -11.33 2.73
CA LYS A 88 -0.06 -10.04 2.02
C LYS A 88 1.13 -9.87 1.07
N PHE A 89 2.25 -10.56 1.32
CA PHE A 89 3.42 -10.57 0.43
C PHE A 89 3.10 -11.07 -0.99
N VAL A 90 2.08 -11.93 -1.14
CA VAL A 90 1.66 -12.46 -2.45
C VAL A 90 1.14 -11.33 -3.36
N ASN A 91 0.46 -10.34 -2.78
CA ASN A 91 -0.04 -9.18 -3.55
C ASN A 91 1.12 -8.34 -4.10
N ASP A 92 2.15 -8.12 -3.28
CA ASP A 92 3.34 -7.37 -3.69
C ASP A 92 4.18 -8.16 -4.71
N LEU A 93 4.24 -9.48 -4.58
CA LEU A 93 4.88 -10.36 -5.56
C LEU A 93 4.13 -10.38 -6.89
N HIS A 94 2.79 -10.43 -6.85
CA HIS A 94 1.96 -10.32 -8.05
C HIS A 94 2.14 -8.95 -8.74
N ALA A 95 2.25 -7.87 -7.95
CA ALA A 95 2.55 -6.54 -8.46
C ALA A 95 3.97 -6.43 -9.06
N LEU A 96 4.91 -7.29 -8.65
CA LEU A 96 6.26 -7.36 -9.24
C LEU A 96 6.26 -8.02 -10.63
N ILE A 97 5.40 -9.03 -10.80
CA ILE A 97 5.27 -9.84 -12.03
C ILE A 97 4.35 -9.15 -13.05
N SER A 98 3.43 -8.31 -12.58
CA SER A 98 2.48 -7.59 -13.43
C SER A 98 3.19 -6.70 -14.47
N PRO A 99 2.71 -6.66 -15.73
CA PRO A 99 3.31 -5.86 -16.79
C PRO A 99 3.20 -4.36 -16.46
N THR A 100 4.27 -3.62 -16.72
CA THR A 100 4.34 -2.19 -16.41
C THR A 100 3.58 -1.35 -17.45
N PRO A 101 2.85 -0.29 -17.06
CA PRO A 101 2.18 0.60 -18.00
C PRO A 101 3.17 1.23 -19.00
N GLN A 102 2.85 1.13 -20.30
CA GLN A 102 3.64 1.71 -21.39
C GLN A 102 3.76 3.23 -21.22
N GLY A 103 5.00 3.76 -21.33
CA GLY A 103 5.27 5.20 -21.28
C GLY A 103 5.77 5.75 -19.93
N THR A 104 6.05 4.90 -18.94
CA THR A 104 6.69 5.32 -17.69
C THR A 104 8.22 5.31 -17.81
N PRO A 105 8.95 6.33 -17.31
CA PRO A 105 10.41 6.35 -17.35
C PRO A 105 11.03 5.15 -16.63
N PHE A 106 12.01 4.51 -17.27
CA PHE A 106 12.70 3.31 -16.74
C PHE A 106 13.12 3.41 -15.26
N PRO A 107 13.67 4.54 -14.76
CA PRO A 107 14.03 4.67 -13.35
C PRO A 107 12.85 4.55 -12.38
N ILE A 108 11.67 5.07 -12.75
CA ILE A 108 10.46 5.02 -11.90
C ILE A 108 9.92 3.59 -11.86
N VAL A 109 10.00 2.88 -12.99
CA VAL A 109 9.61 1.46 -13.08
C VAL A 109 10.51 0.59 -12.23
N ALA A 110 11.83 0.78 -12.35
CA ALA A 110 12.80 0.07 -11.55
C ALA A 110 12.57 0.33 -10.05
N LEU A 111 12.37 1.59 -9.65
CA LEU A 111 12.05 1.94 -8.27
C LEU A 111 10.74 1.31 -7.79
N GLY A 112 9.70 1.26 -8.63
CA GLY A 112 8.42 0.62 -8.31
C GLY A 112 8.54 -0.88 -8.08
N LYS A 113 9.30 -1.57 -8.93
CA LYS A 113 9.61 -3.00 -8.76
C LYS A 113 10.46 -3.26 -7.52
N SER A 114 11.50 -2.46 -7.31
CA SER A 114 12.34 -2.53 -6.11
C SER A 114 11.53 -2.30 -4.83
N LYS A 115 10.61 -1.33 -4.82
CA LYS A 115 9.68 -1.07 -3.71
C LYS A 115 8.86 -2.32 -3.38
N ASN A 116 8.26 -2.95 -4.39
CA ASN A 116 7.42 -4.13 -4.21
C ASN A 116 8.24 -5.34 -3.72
N ALA A 117 9.46 -5.53 -4.24
CA ALA A 117 10.36 -6.58 -3.78
C ALA A 117 10.78 -6.38 -2.31
N LEU A 118 11.13 -5.15 -1.92
CA LEU A 118 11.48 -4.79 -0.54
C LEU A 118 10.28 -4.97 0.42
N MET A 119 9.08 -4.55 0.02
CA MET A 119 7.88 -4.68 0.85
C MET A 119 7.44 -6.14 0.98
N SER A 120 7.51 -6.92 -0.10
CA SER A 120 7.27 -8.37 -0.06
C SER A 120 8.23 -9.07 0.89
N THR A 121 9.52 -8.70 0.84
CA THR A 121 10.55 -9.25 1.74
C THR A 121 10.26 -8.87 3.19
N PHE A 122 9.91 -7.61 3.46
CA PHE A 122 9.46 -7.17 4.79
C PHE A 122 8.32 -8.03 5.32
N LEU A 123 7.23 -8.14 4.54
CA LEU A 123 6.02 -8.88 4.93
C LEU A 123 6.28 -10.39 5.11
N PHE A 124 7.18 -10.97 4.31
CA PHE A 124 7.58 -12.36 4.43
C PHE A 124 8.36 -12.61 5.73
N LEU A 125 9.38 -11.79 6.01
CA LEU A 125 10.17 -11.88 7.24
C LEU A 125 9.32 -11.58 8.49
N ASP A 126 8.30 -10.73 8.36
CA ASP A 126 7.36 -10.40 9.44
C ASP A 126 6.62 -11.63 9.98
N GLN A 127 6.43 -12.67 9.14
CA GLN A 127 5.81 -13.95 9.52
C GLN A 127 6.72 -14.79 10.43
N PHE A 128 8.03 -14.79 10.18
CA PHE A 128 8.99 -15.47 11.06
C PHE A 128 9.07 -14.78 12.42
N VAL A 129 9.01 -13.45 12.45
CA VAL A 129 8.94 -12.70 13.72
C VAL A 129 7.64 -13.03 14.47
N TRP A 130 6.52 -13.20 13.76
CA TRP A 130 5.27 -13.65 14.36
C TRP A 130 5.40 -15.06 14.96
N LEU A 131 5.97 -16.03 14.22
CA LEU A 131 6.21 -17.40 14.67
C LEU A 131 7.13 -17.49 15.88
N GLN A 132 8.11 -16.59 16.00
CA GLN A 132 8.92 -16.50 17.21
C GLN A 132 8.12 -16.01 18.41
N ARG A 133 7.24 -15.02 18.24
CA ARG A 133 6.42 -14.51 19.34
C ARG A 133 5.36 -15.48 19.84
N THR A 134 4.93 -16.44 19.02
CA THR A 134 4.03 -17.53 19.44
C THR A 134 4.76 -18.69 20.11
N GLY A 135 6.09 -18.66 20.19
CA GLY A 135 6.90 -19.69 20.85
C GLY A 135 7.20 -20.91 19.99
N ILE A 136 6.80 -20.92 18.71
CA ILE A 136 7.06 -22.02 17.76
C ILE A 136 8.54 -22.04 17.36
N TYR A 137 9.14 -20.87 17.17
CA TYR A 137 10.56 -20.72 16.82
C TYR A 137 11.40 -20.40 18.06
N LYS A 138 12.27 -21.32 18.47
CA LYS A 138 13.04 -21.25 19.73
C LYS A 138 14.32 -20.41 19.66
N ASN A 139 14.82 -20.09 18.47
CA ASN A 139 16.02 -19.28 18.29
C ASN A 139 15.69 -17.78 18.39
N LYS A 140 15.87 -17.21 19.58
CA LYS A 140 15.55 -15.80 19.87
C LYS A 140 16.46 -14.83 19.12
N GLU A 141 17.78 -15.08 19.10
CA GLU A 141 18.76 -14.19 18.47
C GLU A 141 18.55 -14.10 16.95
N GLY A 142 18.36 -15.25 16.29
CA GLY A 142 18.07 -15.29 14.86
C GLY A 142 16.77 -14.56 14.50
N ALA A 143 15.74 -14.66 15.33
CA ALA A 143 14.49 -13.95 15.12
C ALA A 143 14.60 -12.43 15.31
N GLU A 144 15.42 -11.97 16.26
CA GLU A 144 15.72 -10.55 16.42
C GLU A 144 16.49 -9.99 15.22
N LEU A 145 17.46 -10.74 14.68
CA LEU A 145 18.16 -10.37 13.45
C LEU A 145 17.21 -10.31 12.25
N ILE A 146 16.36 -11.33 12.07
CA ILE A 146 15.31 -11.34 11.03
C ILE A 146 14.38 -10.13 11.19
N GLY A 147 14.01 -9.78 12.42
CA GLY A 147 13.22 -8.59 12.72
C GLY A 147 13.91 -7.29 12.31
N LYS A 148 15.21 -7.15 12.58
CA LYS A 148 15.99 -5.98 12.15
C LYS A 148 16.11 -5.90 10.63
N VAL A 149 16.40 -7.01 9.95
CA VAL A 149 16.47 -7.07 8.48
C VAL A 149 15.12 -6.70 7.87
N SER A 150 14.02 -7.24 8.40
CA SER A 150 12.66 -6.89 8.01
C SER A 150 12.43 -5.38 8.11
N LEU A 151 12.79 -4.76 9.24
CA LEU A 151 12.64 -3.32 9.42
C LEU A 151 13.51 -2.49 8.45
N TYR A 152 14.74 -2.94 8.12
CA TYR A 152 15.55 -2.31 7.08
C TYR A 152 14.88 -2.39 5.70
N CYS A 153 14.30 -3.55 5.34
CA CYS A 153 13.54 -3.69 4.09
C CYS A 153 12.33 -2.75 4.06
N TRP A 154 11.62 -2.61 5.18
CA TRP A 154 10.49 -1.67 5.29
C TRP A 154 10.92 -0.20 5.13
N MET A 155 12.04 0.17 5.75
CA MET A 155 12.62 1.50 5.62
C MET A 155 13.05 1.78 4.18
N ALA A 156 13.80 0.87 3.56
CA ALA A 156 14.23 1.00 2.17
C ALA A 156 13.04 1.08 1.19
N GLY A 157 12.00 0.26 1.40
CA GLY A 157 10.76 0.34 0.63
C GLY A 157 10.03 1.67 0.79
N SER A 158 10.01 2.22 2.00
CA SER A 158 9.46 3.56 2.27
C SER A 158 10.27 4.66 1.55
N THR A 159 11.60 4.56 1.50
CA THR A 159 12.46 5.49 0.75
C THR A 159 12.15 5.44 -0.75
N CYS A 160 12.05 4.24 -1.32
CA CYS A 160 11.66 4.08 -2.73
C CYS A 160 10.27 4.70 -2.99
N THR A 161 9.33 4.55 -2.05
CA THR A 161 7.99 5.17 -2.14
C THR A 161 8.10 6.69 -2.20
N SER A 162 8.86 7.30 -1.29
CA SER A 162 9.06 8.75 -1.28
C SER A 162 9.64 9.27 -2.60
N LEU A 163 10.64 8.59 -3.18
CA LEU A 163 11.22 8.98 -4.46
C LEU A 163 10.20 8.89 -5.61
N ILE A 164 9.37 7.85 -5.64
CA ILE A 164 8.32 7.66 -6.66
C ILE A 164 7.27 8.78 -6.54
N GLU A 165 6.80 9.08 -5.33
CA GLU A 165 5.77 10.11 -5.13
C GLU A 165 6.30 11.51 -5.44
N VAL A 166 7.56 11.83 -5.11
CA VAL A 166 8.19 13.10 -5.50
C VAL A 166 8.26 13.23 -7.03
N ALA A 167 8.67 12.15 -7.72
CA ALA A 167 8.72 12.15 -9.19
C ALA A 167 7.32 12.31 -9.82
N GLU A 168 6.30 11.64 -9.27
CA GLU A 168 4.92 11.76 -9.75
C GLU A 168 4.35 13.15 -9.48
N LEU A 169 4.60 13.75 -8.31
CA LEU A 169 4.20 15.13 -8.01
C LEU A 169 4.84 16.14 -8.95
N GLY A 170 6.14 15.99 -9.26
CA GLY A 170 6.82 16.83 -10.24
C GLY A 170 6.18 16.74 -11.63
N ARG A 171 5.86 15.52 -12.07
CA ARG A 171 5.20 15.26 -13.36
C ARG A 171 3.78 15.82 -13.42
N LEU A 172 3.00 15.65 -12.36
CA LEU A 172 1.64 16.18 -12.25
C LEU A 172 1.65 17.70 -12.21
N SER A 173 2.55 18.31 -11.44
CA SER A 173 2.72 19.77 -11.37
C SER A 173 3.04 20.37 -12.73
N ALA A 174 3.98 19.77 -13.47
CA ALA A 174 4.32 20.22 -14.83
C ALA A 174 3.14 20.09 -15.80
N SER A 175 2.34 19.02 -15.69
CA SER A 175 1.15 18.81 -16.52
C SER A 175 0.03 19.80 -16.19
N MET A 176 -0.23 20.05 -14.91
CA MET A 176 -1.23 21.02 -14.46
C MET A 176 -0.87 22.44 -14.91
N LYS A 177 0.41 22.84 -14.82
CA LYS A 177 0.90 24.13 -15.31
C LYS A 177 0.69 24.31 -16.82
N LYS A 178 0.76 23.23 -17.60
CA LYS A 178 0.45 23.25 -19.05
C LYS A 178 -1.05 23.45 -19.30
N ILE A 179 -1.92 22.81 -18.53
CA ILE A 179 -3.38 23.01 -18.62
C ILE A 179 -3.75 24.43 -18.23
N GLU A 180 -3.19 24.92 -17.13
CA GLU A 180 -3.37 26.29 -16.64
C GLU A 180 -2.99 27.34 -17.70
N LYS A 181 -1.87 27.15 -18.40
CA LYS A 181 -1.47 28.02 -19.52
C LYS A 181 -2.47 27.97 -20.69
N LYS A 182 -3.05 26.81 -21.00
CA LYS A 182 -4.06 26.66 -22.05
C LYS A 182 -5.40 27.31 -21.69
N LEU A 183 -5.72 27.39 -20.40
CA LEU A 183 -6.99 27.92 -19.92
C LEU A 183 -7.07 29.45 -19.92
N ASN A 184 -5.95 30.17 -20.12
CA ASN A 184 -5.87 31.62 -20.34
C ASN A 184 -6.85 32.46 -19.46
N ASN A 185 -6.75 32.35 -18.13
CA ASN A 185 -7.62 32.99 -17.11
C ASN A 185 -9.07 32.51 -16.99
N THR A 186 -9.48 31.47 -17.71
CA THR A 186 -10.74 30.75 -17.40
C THR A 186 -10.63 30.04 -16.05
N ASP A 187 -11.74 29.88 -15.33
CA ASP A 187 -11.77 29.19 -14.05
C ASP A 187 -11.27 27.74 -14.17
N LYS A 188 -10.11 27.48 -13.55
CA LYS A 188 -9.40 26.19 -13.61
C LYS A 188 -10.16 25.10 -12.87
N TYR A 189 -11.00 25.46 -11.91
CA TYR A 189 -11.79 24.52 -11.12
C TYR A 189 -13.00 23.99 -11.88
N GLN A 190 -13.36 24.56 -13.03
CA GLN A 190 -14.37 23.99 -13.91
C GLN A 190 -13.81 22.94 -14.88
N ASN A 191 -12.49 22.87 -15.04
CA ASN A 191 -11.87 21.90 -15.91
C ASN A 191 -11.74 20.53 -15.23
N GLN A 192 -12.49 19.54 -15.73
CA GLN A 192 -12.50 18.18 -15.18
C GLN A 192 -11.12 17.50 -15.23
N GLU A 193 -10.30 17.75 -16.25
CA GLU A 193 -8.95 17.19 -16.35
C GLU A 193 -8.02 17.77 -15.28
N TYR A 194 -8.14 19.07 -15.00
CA TYR A 194 -7.42 19.75 -13.92
C TYR A 194 -7.84 19.20 -12.55
N LEU A 195 -9.14 19.05 -12.30
CA LEU A 195 -9.65 18.49 -11.03
C LEU A 195 -9.16 17.06 -10.79
N LEU A 196 -9.15 16.21 -11.82
CA LEU A 196 -8.65 14.83 -11.71
C LEU A 196 -7.15 14.80 -11.38
N LYS A 197 -6.35 15.67 -12.02
CA LYS A 197 -4.91 15.80 -11.74
C LYS A 197 -4.63 16.40 -10.38
N LEU A 198 -5.44 17.36 -9.94
CA LEU A 198 -5.35 17.96 -8.60
C LEU A 198 -5.66 16.93 -7.52
N LYS A 199 -6.73 16.13 -7.69
CA LYS A 199 -7.04 15.02 -6.79
C LYS A 199 -5.88 14.04 -6.72
N LYS A 200 -5.34 13.62 -7.87
CA LYS A 200 -4.19 12.72 -7.93
C LYS A 200 -2.94 13.30 -7.25
N ALA A 201 -2.67 14.59 -7.43
CA ALA A 201 -1.56 15.27 -6.78
C ALA A 201 -1.75 15.34 -5.26
N ASN A 202 -2.98 15.56 -4.78
CA ASN A 202 -3.29 15.53 -3.36
C ASN A 202 -3.09 14.11 -2.77
N ASP A 203 -3.55 13.08 -3.48
CA ASP A 203 -3.36 11.68 -3.09
C ASP A 203 -1.87 11.29 -3.01
N SER A 204 -1.07 11.69 -4.01
CA SER A 204 0.39 11.50 -4.02
C SER A 204 1.11 12.30 -2.93
N THR A 205 0.66 13.53 -2.63
CA THR A 205 1.22 14.33 -1.53
C THR A 205 0.97 13.65 -0.20
N LEU A 206 -0.25 13.14 -0.01
CA LEU A 206 -0.62 12.42 1.21
C LEU A 206 0.17 11.11 1.36
N ALA A 207 0.40 10.39 0.26
CA ALA A 207 1.25 9.21 0.22
C ALA A 207 2.72 9.53 0.55
N LEU A 208 3.25 10.66 0.05
CA LEU A 208 4.60 11.13 0.35
C LEU A 208 4.76 11.48 1.84
N VAL A 209 3.84 12.28 2.39
CA VAL A 209 3.83 12.66 3.80
C VAL A 209 3.79 11.42 4.70
N LYS A 210 2.94 10.45 4.36
CA LYS A 210 2.89 9.16 5.03
C LYS A 210 4.22 8.41 4.95
N ALA A 211 4.81 8.30 3.77
CA ALA A 211 6.07 7.58 3.57
C ALA A 211 7.22 8.20 4.37
N VAL A 212 7.30 9.53 4.44
CA VAL A 212 8.30 10.24 5.26
C VAL A 212 8.09 9.99 6.75
N MET A 213 6.84 9.99 7.23
CA MET A 213 6.56 9.62 8.62
C MET A 213 6.91 8.15 8.91
N ASP A 214 6.61 7.24 7.97
CA ASP A 214 6.97 5.83 8.08
C ASP A 214 8.48 5.62 8.14
N LEU A 215 9.28 6.42 7.42
CA LEU A 215 10.73 6.43 7.55
C LEU A 215 11.18 6.82 8.96
N GLY A 216 10.59 7.85 9.55
CA GLY A 216 10.86 8.25 10.93
C GLY A 216 10.50 7.17 11.94
N VAL A 217 9.36 6.48 11.72
CA VAL A 217 8.94 5.34 12.56
C VAL A 217 9.92 4.19 12.43
N ALA A 218 10.31 3.82 11.21
CA ALA A 218 11.28 2.75 10.97
C ALA A 218 12.62 3.08 11.62
N ALA A 219 13.17 4.27 11.37
CA ALA A 219 14.43 4.71 11.98
C ALA A 219 14.40 4.68 13.53
N GLY A 220 13.26 5.03 14.13
CA GLY A 220 13.06 4.96 15.57
C GLY A 220 12.94 3.53 16.11
N LEU A 221 12.29 2.63 15.36
CA LEU A 221 12.24 1.20 15.70
C LEU A 221 13.59 0.50 15.57
N LEU A 222 14.41 0.91 14.60
CA LEU A 222 15.80 0.46 14.44
C LEU A 222 16.77 1.10 15.45
N GLN A 223 16.31 2.08 16.24
CA GLN A 223 17.14 2.83 17.19
C GLN A 223 18.33 3.55 16.52
N LEU A 224 18.18 4.04 15.29
CA LEU A 224 19.25 4.74 14.56
C LEU A 224 19.59 6.12 15.18
N ALA A 225 18.64 6.74 15.88
CA ALA A 225 18.82 8.04 16.54
C ALA A 225 18.06 8.10 17.86
N PRO A 226 18.48 7.35 18.90
CA PRO A 226 17.71 7.18 20.14
C PRO A 226 17.47 8.49 20.90
N ASN A 227 18.39 9.46 20.77
CA ASN A 227 18.29 10.77 21.44
C ASN A 227 17.29 11.74 20.76
N LYS A 228 16.89 11.48 19.51
CA LYS A 228 15.97 12.34 18.75
C LYS A 228 14.62 11.66 18.48
N LEU A 229 14.63 10.33 18.34
CA LEU A 229 13.45 9.50 18.09
C LEU A 229 13.05 8.75 19.35
N THR A 230 12.55 9.50 20.35
CA THR A 230 12.03 8.90 21.57
C THR A 230 10.79 8.03 21.27
N PRO A 231 10.44 7.07 22.15
CA PRO A 231 9.24 6.24 21.97
C PRO A 231 7.96 7.06 21.74
N ARG A 232 7.85 8.25 22.37
CA ARG A 232 6.79 9.23 22.11
C ARG A 232 6.80 9.74 20.67
N VAL A 233 7.93 10.22 20.16
CA VAL A 233 8.00 10.73 18.78
C VAL A 233 7.65 9.63 17.77
N VAL A 234 8.18 8.42 17.98
CA VAL A 234 7.88 7.25 17.13
C VAL A 234 6.39 6.89 17.19
N GLY A 235 5.79 6.90 18.39
CA GLY A 235 4.35 6.70 18.58
C GLY A 235 3.51 7.77 17.88
N GLY A 236 3.90 9.04 17.98
CA GLY A 236 3.19 10.15 17.33
C GLY A 236 3.22 10.08 15.80
N LEU A 237 4.41 9.86 15.22
CA LEU A 237 4.57 9.67 13.77
C LEU A 237 3.81 8.43 13.28
N GLY A 238 3.88 7.33 14.04
CA GLY A 238 3.18 6.10 13.73
C GLY A 238 1.66 6.23 13.82
N PHE A 239 1.16 7.03 14.76
CA PHE A 239 -0.26 7.32 14.91
C PHE A 239 -0.78 8.18 13.76
N LEU A 240 -0.11 9.30 13.46
CA LEU A 240 -0.54 10.22 12.40
C LEU A 240 -0.48 9.57 11.01
N SER A 241 0.58 8.81 10.70
CA SER A 241 0.66 8.02 9.47
C SER A 241 -0.46 6.97 9.35
N SER A 242 -0.94 6.44 10.47
CA SER A 242 -2.06 5.50 10.48
C SER A 242 -3.39 6.19 10.24
N LEU A 243 -3.61 7.38 10.81
CA LEU A 243 -4.80 8.18 10.53
C LEU A 243 -4.89 8.56 9.05
N ILE A 244 -3.77 8.97 8.45
CA ILE A 244 -3.69 9.19 7.00
C ILE A 244 -4.05 7.93 6.22
N SER A 245 -3.54 6.78 6.66
CA SER A 245 -3.83 5.48 6.00
C SER A 245 -5.31 5.10 6.08
N CYS A 246 -5.98 5.43 7.19
CA CYS A 246 -7.41 5.24 7.37
C CYS A 246 -8.20 6.22 6.50
N TYR A 247 -7.80 7.48 6.43
CA TYR A 247 -8.42 8.49 5.57
C TYR A 247 -8.36 8.10 4.09
N GLN A 248 -7.20 7.62 3.61
CA GLN A 248 -7.01 7.16 2.24
C GLN A 248 -7.86 5.94 1.89
N LEU A 249 -8.32 5.17 2.88
CA LEU A 249 -9.24 4.08 2.60
C LEU A 249 -10.65 4.62 2.36
N LEU A 250 -11.12 5.62 3.10
CA LEU A 250 -12.53 6.03 3.11
C LEU A 250 -13.09 6.18 1.68
N PRO A 251 -14.21 5.50 1.36
CA PRO A 251 -14.81 5.61 0.04
C PRO A 251 -15.19 7.07 -0.22
N SER A 252 -15.00 7.52 -1.47
CA SER A 252 -15.48 8.85 -1.85
C SER A 252 -17.00 8.91 -1.60
N PRO A 253 -17.51 10.00 -0.98
CA PRO A 253 -18.93 10.11 -0.69
C PRO A 253 -19.74 9.91 -1.99
N PRO A 254 -20.86 9.17 -1.95
CA PRO A 254 -21.66 8.91 -3.13
C PRO A 254 -22.06 10.26 -3.74
N LYS A 255 -21.79 10.44 -5.03
CA LYS A 255 -22.19 11.66 -5.74
C LYS A 255 -23.70 11.79 -5.58
N THR A 256 -24.14 12.84 -4.90
CA THR A 256 -25.56 13.19 -4.82
C THR A 256 -26.06 13.32 -6.25
N LYS A 257 -26.98 12.45 -6.66
CA LYS A 257 -27.68 12.63 -7.92
C LYS A 257 -28.47 13.91 -7.77
N THR A 258 -28.07 14.97 -8.45
CA THR A 258 -28.88 16.18 -8.55
C THR A 258 -30.19 15.80 -9.25
N PRO A 259 -31.36 16.17 -8.69
CA PRO A 259 -32.66 15.92 -9.31
C PRO A 259 -32.84 16.66 -10.64
#